data_AF-A0A7I8DL71-F1
#
_entry.id   AF-A0A7I8DL71-F1
#
_cell.length_a   1.000
_cell.length_b   1.000
_cell.length_c   1.000
_cell.angle_alpha   90.00
_cell.angle_beta   90.00
_cell.angle_gamma   90.00
#
_symmetry.space_group_name_H-M   'P 1'
#
loop_
_entity.id
_entity.type
_entity.pdbx_description
1 polymer ?
#
loop_
_entity_poly.entity_id
_entity_poly.type
_entity_poly.pdbx_seq_one_letter_code
_entity_poly.pdbx_strand_id
1 'polypeptide(L)'
;MDFLYIKTLKTQELLTIIQNIEGFEEAGEALLELKGRDSQLALQLGGKIITDNLGDDYLQGFAFILLYGIDPEAALKSYYVRKEKPSAKLFIDVCEELESDFFLDKRPSFLTNTLLEFLTLQYEKLEPAEQRKIEADWENFRKKFMETQRKAEREGGFQKKL
;
A
#
# COMPACT_ATOMS: atom_id res chain seq x y z
N MET A 1 4.66 20.43 12.38
CA MET A 1 5.13 20.26 13.77
C MET A 1 6.41 19.45 13.72
N ASP A 2 7.27 19.56 14.73
CA ASP A 2 8.49 18.76 14.79
C ASP A 2 8.24 17.52 15.65
N PHE A 3 8.28 16.34 15.03
CA PHE A 3 8.07 15.04 15.68
C PHE A 3 9.37 14.40 16.19
N LEU A 4 10.46 15.17 16.33
CA LEU A 4 11.76 14.66 16.80
C LEU A 4 11.71 13.92 18.15
N TYR A 5 10.75 14.23 19.03
CA TYR A 5 10.62 13.53 20.31
C TYR A 5 10.24 12.04 20.14
N ILE A 6 9.57 11.66 19.05
CA ILE A 6 9.16 10.27 18.77
C ILE A 6 10.38 9.34 18.77
N LYS A 7 11.52 9.83 18.26
CA LYS A 7 12.80 9.09 18.25
C LYS A 7 13.31 8.75 19.65
N THR A 8 12.86 9.46 20.67
CA THR A 8 13.28 9.28 22.07
C THR A 8 12.28 8.46 22.91
N LEU A 9 11.06 8.24 22.39
CA LEU A 9 10.04 7.46 23.08
C LEU A 9 10.43 6.00 23.18
N LYS A 10 9.94 5.30 24.22
CA LYS A 10 10.05 3.85 24.33
C LYS A 10 9.06 3.19 23.39
N THR A 11 9.31 1.92 23.03
CA THR A 11 8.41 1.14 22.17
C THR A 11 6.97 1.18 22.67
N GLN A 12 6.72 1.02 23.98
CA GLN A 12 5.36 1.04 24.51
C GLN A 12 4.62 2.37 24.27
N GLU A 13 5.33 3.49 24.31
CA GLU A 13 4.75 4.82 24.04
C GLU A 13 4.45 4.99 22.55
N LEU A 14 5.32 4.49 21.67
CA LEU A 14 5.04 4.44 20.22
C LEU A 14 3.79 3.61 19.93
N LEU A 15 3.62 2.46 20.58
CA LEU A 15 2.44 1.62 20.41
C LEU A 15 1.16 2.36 20.82
N THR A 16 1.20 3.13 21.90
CA THR A 16 0.07 3.93 22.35
C THR A 16 -0.34 4.96 21.31
N ILE A 17 0.61 5.72 20.75
CA ILE A 17 0.34 6.71 19.70
C ILE A 17 -0.33 6.06 18.48
N ILE A 18 0.22 4.92 18.02
CA ILE A 18 -0.27 4.22 16.82
C ILE A 18 -1.66 3.60 17.07
N GLN A 19 -1.88 2.97 18.23
CA GLN A 19 -3.14 2.29 18.53
C GLN A 19 -4.30 3.26 18.78
N ASN A 20 -4.01 4.41 19.36
CA ASN A 20 -5.02 5.43 19.67
C ASN A 20 -5.20 6.46 18.53
N ILE A 21 -4.28 6.49 17.56
CA ILE A 21 -4.23 7.51 16.51
C ILE A 21 -4.23 8.92 17.14
N GLU A 22 -3.23 9.22 17.98
CA GLU A 22 -3.14 10.50 18.72
C GLU A 22 -2.89 11.74 17.83
N GLY A 23 -2.74 11.50 16.53
CA GLY A 23 -2.70 12.45 15.43
C GLY A 23 -2.32 11.67 14.17
N PHE A 24 -2.76 12.09 12.98
CA PHE A 24 -2.49 11.31 11.76
C PHE A 24 -1.00 11.32 11.40
N GLU A 25 -0.38 12.50 11.40
CA GLU A 25 1.05 12.63 11.15
C GLU A 25 1.88 12.03 12.29
N GLU A 26 1.43 12.19 13.53
CA GLU A 26 2.12 11.64 14.71
C GLU A 26 2.11 10.10 14.72
N ALA A 27 0.97 9.49 14.40
CA ALA A 27 0.84 8.05 14.25
C ALA A 27 1.68 7.51 13.09
N GLY A 28 1.78 8.26 11.99
CA GLY A 28 2.66 7.93 10.87
C GLY A 28 4.13 7.92 11.31
N GLU A 29 4.61 8.99 11.92
CA GLU A 29 6.00 9.09 12.40
C GLU A 29 6.32 8.04 13.47
N ALA A 30 5.37 7.75 14.38
CA ALA A 30 5.52 6.69 15.37
C ALA A 30 5.60 5.30 14.70
N LEU A 31 4.82 5.05 13.65
CA LEU A 31 4.86 3.81 12.88
C LEU A 31 6.20 3.66 12.13
N LEU A 32 6.73 4.75 11.56
CA LEU A 32 8.04 4.78 10.91
C LEU A 32 9.17 4.47 11.91
N GLU A 33 9.15 5.11 13.07
CA GLU A 33 10.12 4.85 14.13
C GLU A 33 10.02 3.40 14.64
N LEU A 34 8.79 2.89 14.83
CA LEU A 34 8.56 1.50 15.22
C LEU A 34 9.10 0.53 14.16
N LYS A 35 8.91 0.81 12.86
CA LYS A 35 9.46 0.00 11.76
C LYS A 35 10.97 -0.17 11.86
N GLY A 36 11.69 0.87 12.30
CA GLY A 36 13.14 0.81 12.51
C GLY A 36 13.56 -0.08 13.68
N ARG A 37 12.67 -0.32 14.65
CA ARG A 37 12.94 -1.06 15.89
C ARG A 37 12.42 -2.50 15.85
N ASP A 38 11.20 -2.66 15.35
CA ASP A 38 10.47 -3.92 15.23
C ASP A 38 9.57 -3.86 14.00
N SER A 39 10.13 -4.28 12.86
CA SER A 39 9.43 -4.25 11.57
C SER A 39 8.24 -5.19 11.52
N GLN A 40 8.24 -6.28 12.30
CA GLN A 40 7.12 -7.22 12.36
C GLN A 40 5.93 -6.62 13.10
N LEU A 41 6.19 -5.94 14.22
CA LEU A 41 5.16 -5.24 14.95
C LEU A 41 4.61 -4.04 14.16
N ALA A 42 5.48 -3.33 13.43
CA ALA A 42 5.04 -2.28 12.50
C ALA A 42 4.16 -2.84 11.38
N LEU A 43 4.50 -3.98 10.78
CA LEU A 43 3.65 -4.68 9.80
C LEU A 43 2.26 -4.99 10.36
N GLN A 44 2.19 -5.51 11.59
CA GLN A 44 0.91 -5.83 12.22
C GLN A 44 0.04 -4.58 12.45
N LEU A 45 0.61 -3.51 13.00
CA LEU A 45 -0.14 -2.30 13.33
C LEU A 45 -0.50 -1.47 12.10
N GLY A 46 0.46 -1.25 11.18
CA GLY A 46 0.18 -0.60 9.90
C GLY A 46 -0.85 -1.39 9.09
N GLY A 47 -0.77 -2.73 9.12
CA GLY A 47 -1.73 -3.58 8.43
C GLY A 47 -3.15 -3.42 8.99
N LYS A 48 -3.26 -3.20 10.29
CA LYS A 48 -4.53 -2.88 10.95
C LYS A 48 -5.06 -1.50 10.57
N ILE A 49 -4.19 -0.48 10.50
CA ILE A 49 -4.56 0.87 10.03
C ILE A 49 -5.24 0.79 8.65
N ILE A 50 -4.65 0.00 7.75
CA ILE A 50 -5.18 -0.22 6.41
C ILE A 50 -6.48 -1.05 6.49
N THR A 51 -6.43 -2.23 7.10
CA THR A 51 -7.56 -3.18 7.10
C THR A 51 -8.83 -2.59 7.74
N ASP A 52 -8.66 -1.85 8.84
CA ASP A 52 -9.76 -1.32 9.66
C ASP A 52 -10.16 0.11 9.29
N ASN A 53 -9.61 0.68 8.20
CA ASN A 53 -9.86 2.05 7.76
C ASN A 53 -9.61 3.10 8.88
N LEU A 54 -8.48 2.99 9.57
CA LEU A 54 -8.13 3.90 10.67
C LEU A 54 -7.36 5.11 10.17
N GLY A 55 -7.70 6.29 10.71
CA GLY A 55 -7.10 7.56 10.32
C GLY A 55 -7.57 8.04 8.95
N ASP A 56 -6.92 9.07 8.43
CA ASP A 56 -7.24 9.65 7.13
C ASP A 56 -6.54 8.94 5.97
N ASP A 57 -6.87 9.39 4.76
CA ASP A 57 -6.29 8.87 3.52
C ASP A 57 -4.76 8.97 3.49
N TYR A 58 -4.19 10.02 4.10
CA TYR A 58 -2.75 10.22 4.16
C TYR A 58 -2.07 9.20 5.08
N LEU A 59 -2.56 9.01 6.30
CA LEU A 59 -2.01 8.01 7.22
C LEU A 59 -2.09 6.60 6.62
N GLN A 60 -3.21 6.27 5.98
CA GLN A 60 -3.40 4.96 5.39
C GLN A 60 -2.50 4.71 4.18
N GLY A 61 -2.34 5.71 3.31
CA GLY A 61 -1.39 5.66 2.20
C GLY A 61 0.05 5.53 2.69
N PHE A 62 0.43 6.34 3.68
CA PHE A 62 1.75 6.27 4.30
C PHE A 62 2.02 4.91 4.95
N ALA A 63 1.05 4.37 5.70
CA ALA A 63 1.15 3.04 6.26
C ALA A 63 1.38 1.99 5.16
N PHE A 64 0.62 2.05 4.06
CA PHE A 64 0.79 1.12 2.94
C PHE A 64 2.22 1.17 2.37
N ILE A 65 2.72 2.36 2.06
CA ILE A 65 4.08 2.57 1.54
C ILE A 65 5.13 1.99 2.49
N LEU A 66 5.00 2.28 3.80
CA LEU A 66 5.92 1.75 4.81
C LEU A 66 5.92 0.22 4.87
N LEU A 67 4.73 -0.39 4.84
CA LEU A 67 4.62 -1.85 4.87
C LEU A 67 5.13 -2.49 3.60
N TYR A 68 4.86 -1.89 2.45
CA TYR A 68 5.31 -2.37 1.16
C TYR A 68 6.83 -2.50 1.12
N GLY A 69 7.54 -1.50 1.67
CA GLY A 69 9.00 -1.55 1.83
C GLY A 69 9.52 -2.60 2.82
N ILE A 70 8.68 -3.23 3.64
CA ILE A 70 9.05 -4.35 4.52
C ILE A 70 8.67 -5.69 3.88
N ASP A 71 7.41 -5.83 3.49
CA ASP A 71 6.80 -7.02 2.91
C ASP A 71 5.63 -6.60 1.98
N PRO A 72 5.88 -6.55 0.65
CA PRO A 72 4.86 -6.19 -0.34
C PRO A 72 3.61 -7.09 -0.31
N GLU A 73 3.78 -8.38 -0.08
CA GLU A 73 2.66 -9.33 -0.06
C GLU A 73 1.76 -9.09 1.15
N ALA A 74 2.36 -8.84 2.31
CA ALA A 74 1.62 -8.49 3.51
C ALA A 74 0.89 -7.15 3.36
N ALA A 75 1.53 -6.13 2.79
CA ALA A 75 0.93 -4.82 2.53
C ALA A 75 -0.29 -4.95 1.60
N LEU A 76 -0.13 -5.67 0.48
CA LEU A 76 -1.22 -5.97 -0.45
C LEU A 76 -2.33 -6.77 0.22
N LYS A 77 -1.99 -7.78 1.03
CA LYS A 77 -2.99 -8.56 1.77
C LYS A 77 -3.84 -7.66 2.67
N SER A 78 -3.23 -6.73 3.40
CA SER A 78 -3.95 -5.75 4.20
C SER A 78 -4.88 -4.89 3.35
N TYR A 79 -4.47 -4.51 2.13
CA TYR A 79 -5.31 -3.78 1.19
C TYR A 79 -6.46 -4.62 0.61
N TYR A 80 -6.24 -5.91 0.36
CA TYR A 80 -7.27 -6.84 -0.12
C TYR A 80 -8.41 -7.07 0.88
N VAL A 81 -8.08 -7.17 2.16
CA VAL A 81 -9.04 -7.53 3.22
C VAL A 81 -9.64 -6.32 3.94
N ARG A 82 -9.43 -5.11 3.41
CA ARG A 82 -9.98 -3.87 3.97
C ARG A 82 -11.49 -3.94 4.11
N LYS A 83 -11.99 -3.39 5.22
CA LYS A 83 -13.42 -3.36 5.56
C LYS A 83 -14.22 -2.36 4.74
N GLU A 84 -13.58 -1.30 4.27
CA GLU A 84 -14.21 -0.22 3.54
C GLU A 84 -13.53 0.01 2.19
N LYS A 85 -14.28 0.61 1.25
CA LYS A 85 -13.74 1.00 -0.04
C LYS A 85 -12.58 1.98 0.16
N PRO A 86 -11.50 1.87 -0.63
CA PRO A 86 -10.40 2.83 -0.55
C PRO A 86 -10.86 4.20 -1.04
N SER A 87 -10.22 5.26 -0.54
CA SER A 87 -10.27 6.57 -1.18
C SER A 87 -9.45 6.57 -2.47
N ALA A 88 -9.69 7.56 -3.33
CA ALA A 88 -8.89 7.77 -4.54
C ALA A 88 -7.40 7.98 -4.24
N LYS A 89 -7.07 8.64 -3.13
CA LYS A 89 -5.68 8.89 -2.73
C LYS A 89 -4.97 7.59 -2.37
N LEU A 90 -5.55 6.79 -1.48
CA LEU A 90 -4.99 5.50 -1.11
C LEU A 90 -4.88 4.57 -2.32
N PHE A 91 -5.89 4.57 -3.20
CA PHE A 91 -5.87 3.77 -4.41
C PHE A 91 -4.67 4.10 -5.31
N ILE A 92 -4.39 5.39 -5.51
CA ILE A 92 -3.24 5.83 -6.29
C ILE A 92 -1.92 5.50 -5.60
N ASP A 93 -1.81 5.69 -4.27
CA ASP A 93 -0.60 5.30 -3.53
C ASP A 93 -0.27 3.81 -3.73
N VAL A 94 -1.29 2.94 -3.70
CA VAL A 94 -1.11 1.51 -3.99
C VAL A 94 -0.61 1.28 -5.41
N CYS A 95 -1.16 1.99 -6.39
CA CYS A 95 -0.75 1.87 -7.80
C CYS A 95 0.69 2.36 -8.01
N GLU A 96 1.08 3.47 -7.40
CA GLU A 96 2.42 4.05 -7.50
C GLU A 96 3.48 3.13 -6.88
N GLU A 97 3.21 2.54 -5.71
CA GLU A 97 4.12 1.57 -5.09
C GLU A 97 4.26 0.30 -5.92
N LEU A 98 3.16 -0.22 -6.47
CA LEU A 98 3.20 -1.36 -7.40
C LEU A 98 3.97 -1.03 -8.68
N GLU A 99 3.87 0.20 -9.17
CA GLU A 99 4.63 0.69 -10.31
C GLU A 99 6.13 0.70 -10.05
N SER A 100 6.54 1.06 -8.83
CA SER A 100 7.95 1.09 -8.45
C SER A 100 8.63 -0.28 -8.68
N ASP A 101 7.90 -1.38 -8.45
CA ASP A 101 8.38 -2.74 -8.68
C ASP A 101 8.50 -3.11 -10.16
N PHE A 102 7.72 -2.50 -11.07
CA PHE A 102 7.92 -2.70 -12.51
C PHE A 102 9.31 -2.22 -12.95
N PHE A 103 9.86 -1.22 -12.27
CA PHE A 103 11.17 -0.65 -12.59
C PHE A 103 12.33 -1.39 -11.95
N LEU A 104 12.08 -2.28 -10.99
CA LEU A 104 13.12 -3.04 -10.29
C LEU A 104 13.51 -4.35 -10.99
N ASP A 105 12.94 -4.67 -12.16
CA ASP A 105 13.19 -5.88 -12.98
C ASP A 105 13.06 -7.23 -12.21
N LYS A 106 12.53 -7.18 -10.99
CA LYS A 106 12.20 -8.32 -10.15
C LYS A 106 10.71 -8.47 -10.20
N ARG A 107 10.17 -9.15 -11.21
CA ARG A 107 8.74 -9.44 -11.28
C ARG A 107 8.34 -10.21 -10.01
N PRO A 108 7.67 -9.59 -9.04
CA PRO A 108 7.20 -10.28 -7.87
C PRO A 108 6.07 -11.23 -8.29
N SER A 109 6.02 -12.43 -7.69
CA SER A 109 5.02 -13.45 -8.01
C SER A 109 3.58 -12.98 -7.81
N PHE A 110 3.36 -11.95 -6.99
CA PHE A 110 2.05 -11.40 -6.70
C PHE A 110 1.50 -10.45 -7.79
N LEU A 111 2.34 -9.96 -8.71
CA LEU A 111 1.90 -9.16 -9.85
C LEU A 111 1.22 -10.08 -10.88
N THR A 112 -0.07 -10.31 -10.68
CA THR A 112 -0.91 -11.25 -11.46
C THR A 112 -2.07 -10.52 -12.15
N ASN A 113 -2.69 -11.15 -13.15
CA ASN A 113 -3.93 -10.63 -13.73
C ASN A 113 -5.05 -10.49 -12.68
N THR A 114 -5.07 -11.38 -11.68
CA THR A 114 -6.00 -11.29 -10.55
C THR A 114 -5.82 -10.01 -9.73
N LEU A 115 -4.59 -9.54 -9.55
CA LEU A 115 -4.33 -8.24 -8.91
C LEU A 115 -4.89 -7.10 -9.77
N LEU A 116 -4.65 -7.12 -11.08
CA LEU A 116 -5.16 -6.07 -11.97
C LEU A 116 -6.70 -6.05 -12.02
N GLU A 117 -7.34 -7.22 -12.08
CA GLU A 117 -8.80 -7.35 -12.00
C GLU A 117 -9.34 -6.78 -10.69
N PHE A 118 -8.69 -7.11 -9.56
CA PHE A 118 -9.06 -6.56 -8.27
C PHE A 118 -8.94 -5.03 -8.24
N LEU A 119 -7.82 -4.47 -8.70
CA LEU A 119 -7.61 -3.02 -8.74
C LEU A 119 -8.64 -2.34 -9.64
N THR A 120 -8.98 -2.94 -10.79
CA THR A 120 -10.03 -2.44 -11.68
C THR A 120 -11.37 -2.36 -10.94
N LEU A 121 -11.75 -3.41 -10.21
CA LEU A 121 -12.97 -3.43 -9.41
C LEU A 121 -12.97 -2.38 -8.29
N GLN A 122 -11.81 -2.06 -7.71
CA GLN A 122 -11.71 -1.00 -6.70
C GLN A 122 -11.86 0.39 -7.33
N TYR A 123 -11.23 0.63 -8.48
CA TYR A 123 -11.39 1.87 -9.24
C TYR A 123 -12.86 2.13 -9.61
N GLU A 124 -13.55 1.10 -10.11
CA GLU A 124 -14.98 1.19 -10.49
C GLU A 124 -15.91 1.51 -9.31
N LYS A 125 -15.50 1.22 -8.06
CA LYS A 125 -16.26 1.54 -6.83
C LYS A 125 -16.04 2.97 -6.33
N LEU A 126 -15.04 3.68 -6.85
CA LEU A 126 -14.83 5.09 -6.52
C LEU A 126 -15.99 5.92 -7.06
N GLU A 127 -16.30 7.05 -6.42
CA GLU A 127 -17.32 7.95 -6.94
C GLU A 127 -16.90 8.52 -8.30
N PRO A 128 -17.83 8.84 -9.22
CA PRO A 128 -17.46 9.39 -10.54
C PRO A 128 -16.61 10.65 -10.47
N ALA A 129 -16.78 11.47 -9.42
CA ALA A 129 -15.95 12.66 -9.19
C ALA A 129 -14.53 12.32 -8.73
N GLU A 130 -14.36 11.20 -8.03
CA GLU A 130 -13.06 10.68 -7.61
C GLU A 130 -12.33 10.02 -8.79
N GLN A 131 -13.02 9.18 -9.57
CA GLN A 131 -12.48 8.56 -10.79
C GLN A 131 -11.90 9.62 -11.72
N ARG A 132 -12.66 10.68 -12.02
CA ARG A 132 -12.18 11.79 -12.88
C ARG A 132 -10.91 12.48 -12.38
N LYS A 133 -10.64 12.47 -11.07
CA LYS A 133 -9.42 13.08 -10.52
C LYS A 133 -8.18 12.24 -10.78
N ILE A 134 -8.34 10.93 -10.91
CA ILE A 134 -7.22 9.96 -10.96
C ILE A 134 -7.22 9.11 -12.23
N GLU A 135 -8.12 9.38 -13.19
CA GLU A 135 -8.31 8.59 -14.41
C GLU A 135 -7.02 8.46 -15.23
N ALA A 136 -6.28 9.57 -15.37
CA ALA A 136 -5.03 9.58 -16.12
C ALA A 136 -3.95 8.70 -15.46
N ASP A 137 -3.85 8.76 -14.13
CA ASP A 137 -2.89 7.98 -13.35
C ASP A 137 -3.24 6.48 -13.41
N TRP A 138 -4.53 6.15 -13.25
CA TRP A 138 -5.03 4.78 -13.37
C TRP A 138 -4.79 4.17 -14.75
N GLU A 139 -5.11 4.88 -15.83
CA GLU A 139 -4.90 4.36 -17.19
C GLU A 139 -3.42 4.19 -17.52
N ASN A 140 -2.55 5.09 -17.01
CA ASN A 140 -1.11 4.95 -17.14
C ASN A 140 -0.59 3.70 -16.41
N PHE A 141 -1.00 3.51 -15.15
CA PHE A 141 -0.69 2.33 -14.35
C PHE A 141 -1.11 1.04 -15.08
N ARG A 142 -2.38 0.97 -15.47
CA ARG A 142 -2.97 -0.20 -16.10
C ARG A 142 -2.25 -0.56 -17.40
N LYS A 143 -1.89 0.44 -18.21
CA LYS A 143 -1.14 0.24 -19.45
C LYS A 143 0.24 -0.35 -19.16
N LYS A 144 1.00 0.26 -18.23
CA LYS A 144 2.33 -0.24 -17.83
C LYS A 144 2.26 -1.65 -17.27
N PHE A 145 1.29 -1.93 -16.39
CA PHE A 145 1.06 -3.27 -15.83
C PHE A 145 0.91 -4.30 -16.95
N MET A 146 0.04 -4.03 -17.93
CA MET A 146 -0.23 -4.94 -19.05
C MET A 146 0.98 -5.11 -19.98
N GLU A 147 1.74 -4.05 -20.22
CA GLU A 147 2.98 -4.11 -21.02
C GLU A 147 4.04 -4.98 -20.33
N THR A 148 4.20 -4.82 -19.01
CA THR A 148 5.10 -5.64 -18.18
C THR A 148 4.69 -7.11 -18.18
N GLN A 149 3.39 -7.42 -18.05
CA GLN A 149 2.89 -8.80 -18.15
C GLN A 149 3.20 -9.42 -19.52
N ARG A 150 2.90 -8.72 -20.61
CA ARG A 150 3.16 -9.21 -21.98
C ARG A 150 4.65 -9.40 -22.25
N LYS A 151 5.52 -8.55 -21.69
CA LYS A 151 6.97 -8.72 -21.79
C LYS A 151 7.40 -10.01 -21.07
N ALA A 152 6.95 -10.21 -19.84
CA ALA A 152 7.27 -11.41 -19.06
C ALA A 152 6.76 -12.71 -19.69
N GLU A 153 5.58 -12.69 -20.32
CA GLU A 153 5.04 -13.85 -21.07
C GLU A 153 5.89 -14.20 -22.29
N ARG A 154 6.37 -13.18 -23.02
CA ARG A 154 7.25 -13.35 -24.20
C ARG A 154 8.64 -13.85 -23.83
N GLU A 155 9.15 -13.48 -22.66
CA GLU A 155 10.48 -13.86 -22.16
C GLU A 155 10.51 -15.25 -21.50
N GLY A 156 9.41 -16.02 -21.57
CA GLY A 156 9.39 -17.44 -21.18
C GLY A 156 9.08 -17.71 -19.69
N GLY A 157 8.61 -16.72 -18.94
CA GLY A 157 8.20 -16.86 -17.53
C GLY A 157 6.93 -17.70 -17.29
N PHE A 158 6.40 -18.37 -18.31
CA PHE A 158 5.20 -19.20 -18.22
C PHE A 158 5.57 -20.69 -18.28
N GLN A 159 5.95 -21.27 -17.13
CA GLN A 159 5.66 -22.68 -16.93
C GLN A 159 4.14 -22.81 -16.78
N LYS A 160 3.45 -23.11 -17.89
CA LYS A 160 2.10 -23.68 -17.82
C LYS A 160 2.25 -24.99 -17.02
N LYS A 161 1.85 -24.99 -15.75
CA LYS A 161 1.53 -26.26 -15.08
C LYS A 161 0.28 -26.80 -15.79
N LEU A 162 0.50 -27.88 -16.53
CA LEU A 162 -0.51 -28.84 -16.97
C LEU A 162 -1.21 -29.44 -15.73
#